data_AF-A0A0C1G2W2-F1
#
_entry.id   AF-A0A0C1G2W2-F1
#
_cell.length_a   1.000
_cell.length_b   1.000
_cell.length_c   1.000
_cell.angle_alpha   90.00
_cell.angle_beta   90.00
_cell.angle_gamma   90.00
#
_symmetry.space_group_name_H-M   'P 1'
#
loop_
_entity.id
_entity.type
_entity.pdbx_description
1 polymer ?
#
loop_
_entity_poly.entity_id
_entity_poly.type
_entity_poly.pdbx_seq_one_letter_code
_entity_poly.pdbx_strand_id
1 'polypeptide(L)'
;MKKSLLALSFVCISAGGVLAAEDSCTPENVAQKTQELAASMQKIAAANPTRMQEISVEMQEKVAAAQTSGDISGLCAYYDEIIEEANS
;
A
#
# COMPACT_ATOMS: atom_id res chain seq x y z
N MET A 1 -18.60 -13.17 48.05
CA MET A 1 -19.65 -12.51 47.23
C MET A 1 -19.62 -11.01 47.47
N LYS A 2 -19.19 -10.23 46.48
CA LYS A 2 -19.74 -8.92 46.09
C LYS A 2 -18.87 -8.40 44.95
N LYS A 3 -19.36 -8.68 43.74
CA LYS A 3 -18.84 -8.26 42.45
C LYS A 3 -18.95 -6.74 42.38
N SER A 4 -17.83 -6.04 42.26
CA SER A 4 -17.77 -4.70 41.66
C SER A 4 -16.54 -4.71 40.77
N LEU A 5 -16.69 -5.40 39.63
CA LEU A 5 -15.75 -5.33 38.53
C LEU A 5 -15.88 -3.93 37.93
N LEU A 6 -14.75 -3.24 37.92
CA LEU A 6 -14.48 -1.97 37.29
C LEU A 6 -15.08 -1.92 35.88
N ALA A 7 -16.14 -1.14 35.72
CA ALA A 7 -16.55 -0.60 34.44
C ALA A 7 -15.55 0.50 34.07
N LEU A 8 -14.55 0.13 33.28
CA LEU A 8 -13.79 1.08 32.48
C LEU A 8 -13.65 0.50 31.08
N SER A 9 -14.76 0.60 30.35
CA SER A 9 -14.83 0.39 28.91
C SER A 9 -13.98 1.46 28.23
N PHE A 10 -12.69 1.19 28.05
CA PHE A 10 -11.87 1.90 27.06
C PHE A 10 -11.76 1.01 25.83
N VAL A 11 -12.91 0.83 25.19
CA VAL A 11 -13.01 0.31 23.84
C VAL A 11 -12.66 1.49 22.92
N CYS A 12 -11.39 1.59 22.53
CA CYS A 12 -11.00 2.38 21.37
C CYS A 12 -11.52 1.66 20.12
N ILE A 13 -12.81 1.80 19.84
CA ILE A 13 -13.35 1.64 18.49
C ILE A 13 -12.85 2.85 17.71
N SER A 14 -11.69 2.72 17.09
CA SER A 14 -11.38 3.49 15.87
C SER A 14 -12.05 2.78 14.70
N ALA A 15 -13.38 2.83 14.68
CA ALA A 15 -14.16 2.64 13.47
C ALA A 15 -14.73 4.01 13.11
N GLY A 16 -13.93 4.77 12.37
CA GLY A 16 -14.32 6.05 11.77
C GLY A 16 -13.91 6.04 10.30
N GLY A 17 -14.75 5.43 9.46
CA GLY A 17 -14.63 5.36 7.98
C GLY A 17 -13.52 4.40 7.50
N VAL A 18 -13.69 3.46 6.57
CA VAL A 18 -14.63 3.37 5.44
C VAL A 18 -14.96 4.74 4.87
N LEU A 19 -13.89 5.46 4.53
CA LEU A 19 -13.90 6.35 3.38
C LEU A 19 -12.96 5.67 2.38
N ALA A 20 -13.56 5.23 1.28
CA ALA A 20 -13.00 4.94 -0.03
C ALA A 20 -11.46 5.05 -0.12
N ALA A 21 -10.71 4.00 -0.41
CA ALA A 21 -10.51 3.48 -1.77
C ALA A 21 -10.19 4.55 -2.85
N GLU A 22 -9.81 5.79 -2.48
CA GLU A 22 -9.62 6.91 -3.41
C GLU A 22 -8.50 7.91 -3.01
N ASP A 23 -7.68 7.63 -1.99
CA ASP A 23 -6.53 8.49 -1.61
C ASP A 23 -5.24 8.11 -2.36
N SER A 24 -5.40 7.51 -3.55
CA SER A 24 -4.39 6.66 -4.18
C SER A 24 -3.13 7.40 -4.63
N CYS A 25 -3.13 8.73 -4.78
CA CYS A 25 -1.96 9.39 -5.38
C CYS A 25 -1.84 10.90 -5.06
N THR A 26 -1.97 11.30 -3.79
CA THR A 26 -1.60 12.68 -3.39
C THR A 26 -0.06 12.82 -3.31
N PRO A 27 0.53 14.00 -3.57
CA PRO A 27 1.99 14.18 -3.54
C PRO A 27 2.65 13.74 -2.23
N GLU A 28 1.93 13.90 -1.13
CA GLU A 28 2.36 13.51 0.22
C GLU A 28 2.34 11.98 0.39
N ASN A 29 1.26 11.31 -0.07
CA ASN A 29 1.15 9.86 -0.05
C ASN A 29 2.13 9.18 -1.02
N VAL A 30 2.44 9.80 -2.16
CA VAL A 30 3.39 9.27 -3.14
C VAL A 30 4.79 9.17 -2.53
N ALA A 31 5.27 10.20 -1.83
CA ALA A 31 6.60 10.15 -1.21
C ALA A 31 6.72 9.02 -0.17
N GLN A 32 5.69 8.84 0.66
CA GLN A 32 5.64 7.75 1.63
C GLN A 32 5.56 6.38 0.96
N LYS A 33 4.65 6.21 -0.02
CA LYS A 33 4.50 4.97 -0.81
C LYS A 33 5.79 4.62 -1.56
N THR A 34 6.57 5.60 -2.01
CA THR A 34 7.84 5.33 -2.70
C THR A 34 8.88 4.71 -1.75
N GLN A 35 8.93 5.16 -0.50
CA GLN A 35 9.79 4.53 0.51
C GLN A 35 9.32 3.11 0.84
N GLU A 36 8.01 2.93 1.03
CA GLU A 36 7.41 1.61 1.31
C GLU A 36 7.59 0.64 0.13
N LEU A 37 7.45 1.11 -1.09
CA LEU A 37 7.70 0.36 -2.32
C LEU A 37 9.16 -0.07 -2.41
N ALA A 38 10.12 0.82 -2.13
CA ALA A 38 11.54 0.47 -2.16
C ALA A 38 11.88 -0.65 -1.16
N ALA A 39 11.33 -0.58 0.06
CA ALA A 39 11.47 -1.65 1.05
C ALA A 39 10.78 -2.95 0.61
N SER A 40 9.60 -2.84 -0.02
CA SER A 40 8.82 -3.97 -0.54
C SER A 40 9.55 -4.69 -1.68
N MET A 41 10.15 -3.94 -2.61
CA MET A 41 10.97 -4.50 -3.68
C MET A 41 12.19 -5.25 -3.14
N GLN A 42 12.80 -4.81 -2.03
CA GLN A 42 13.88 -5.56 -1.38
C GLN A 42 13.40 -6.89 -0.80
N LYS A 43 12.21 -6.91 -0.17
CA LYS A 43 11.59 -8.15 0.34
C LYS A 43 11.27 -9.11 -0.80
N ILE A 44 10.67 -8.62 -1.88
CA ILE A 44 10.34 -9.42 -3.05
C ILE A 44 11.61 -9.94 -3.73
N ALA A 45 12.65 -9.12 -3.89
CA ALA A 45 13.92 -9.57 -4.44
C ALA A 45 14.57 -10.70 -3.61
N ALA A 46 14.43 -10.65 -2.29
CA ALA A 46 14.95 -11.69 -1.39
C ALA A 46 14.10 -12.97 -1.43
N ALA A 47 12.77 -12.86 -1.54
CA ALA A 47 11.85 -13.99 -1.52
C ALA A 47 11.65 -14.64 -2.90
N ASN A 48 11.60 -13.83 -3.95
CA ASN A 48 11.30 -14.22 -5.32
C ASN A 48 12.03 -13.31 -6.36
N PRO A 49 13.30 -13.63 -6.68
CA PRO A 49 14.09 -12.86 -7.65
C PRO A 49 13.49 -12.82 -9.06
N THR A 50 12.72 -13.84 -9.45
CA THR A 50 12.03 -13.88 -10.76
C THR A 50 10.91 -12.85 -10.79
N ARG A 51 10.08 -12.79 -9.73
CA ARG A 51 9.01 -11.80 -9.62
C ARG A 51 9.54 -10.38 -9.62
N MET A 52 10.71 -10.14 -9.02
CA MET A 52 11.36 -8.83 -9.08
C MET A 52 11.71 -8.38 -10.51
N GLN A 53 12.07 -9.32 -11.40
CA GLN A 53 12.31 -9.02 -12.81
C GLN A 53 11.00 -8.69 -13.54
N GLU A 54 9.94 -9.44 -13.26
CA GLU A 54 8.60 -9.19 -13.82
C GLU A 54 8.09 -7.80 -13.41
N ILE A 55 8.18 -7.46 -12.12
CA ILE A 55 7.80 -6.15 -11.59
C ILE A 55 8.59 -5.04 -12.30
N SER A 56 9.86 -5.26 -12.60
CA SER A 56 10.69 -4.25 -13.29
C SER A 56 10.18 -3.96 -14.72
N VAL A 57 9.65 -4.97 -15.41
CA VAL A 57 9.05 -4.82 -16.76
C VAL A 57 7.67 -4.18 -16.64
N GLU A 58 6.81 -4.70 -15.77
CA GLU A 58 5.46 -4.18 -15.51
C GLU A 58 5.51 -2.69 -15.10
N MET A 59 6.47 -2.31 -14.26
CA MET A 59 6.72 -0.92 -13.84
C MET A 59 7.01 0.00 -15.02
N GLN A 60 7.85 -0.42 -15.97
CA GLN A 60 8.16 0.36 -17.17
C GLN A 60 6.92 0.58 -18.03
N GLU A 61 6.10 -0.45 -18.20
CA GLU A 61 4.85 -0.38 -18.97
C GLU A 61 3.84 0.57 -18.30
N LYS A 62 3.66 0.46 -16.98
CA LYS A 62 2.75 1.34 -16.22
C LYS A 62 3.20 2.79 -16.25
N VAL A 63 4.50 3.05 -16.13
CA VAL A 63 5.07 4.42 -16.22
C VAL A 63 4.92 4.98 -17.63
N ALA A 64 5.14 4.19 -18.69
CA ALA A 64 4.93 4.62 -20.06
C ALA A 64 3.45 4.89 -20.37
N ALA A 65 2.56 4.02 -19.88
CA ALA A 65 1.12 4.21 -19.97
C ALA A 65 0.68 5.49 -19.26
N ALA A 66 1.13 5.71 -18.02
CA ALA A 66 0.81 6.92 -17.25
C ALA A 66 1.29 8.21 -17.93
N GLN A 67 2.48 8.19 -18.56
CA GLN A 67 2.97 9.32 -19.36
C GLN A 67 2.11 9.60 -20.60
N THR A 68 1.54 8.57 -21.21
CA THR A 68 0.74 8.68 -22.44
C THR A 68 -0.70 9.06 -22.16
N SER A 69 -1.32 8.47 -21.13
CA SER A 69 -2.73 8.64 -20.79
C SER A 69 -2.99 9.68 -19.70
N GLY A 70 -1.96 10.07 -18.95
CA GLY A 70 -2.11 10.85 -17.71
C GLY A 70 -2.65 10.01 -16.55
N ASP A 71 -2.69 8.67 -16.67
CA ASP A 71 -3.22 7.77 -15.64
C ASP A 71 -2.21 7.54 -14.50
N ILE A 72 -2.04 8.59 -13.71
CA ILE A 72 -1.22 8.57 -12.50
C ILE A 72 -1.86 7.69 -11.41
N SER A 73 -3.19 7.58 -11.40
CA SER A 73 -3.92 6.76 -10.41
C SER A 73 -3.67 5.26 -10.63
N GLY A 74 -3.63 4.80 -11.88
CA GLY A 74 -3.30 3.42 -12.23
C GLY A 74 -1.85 3.04 -11.90
N LEU A 75 -0.91 3.98 -12.00
CA LEU A 75 0.47 3.76 -11.55
C LEU A 75 0.55 3.60 -10.03
N CYS A 76 -0.17 4.43 -9.29
CA CYS A 76 -0.23 4.36 -7.84
C CYS A 76 -0.93 3.11 -7.30
N ALA A 77 -2.03 2.69 -7.93
CA ALA A 77 -2.70 1.42 -7.60
C ALA A 77 -1.74 0.23 -7.77
N TYR A 78 -0.93 0.25 -8.83
CA TYR A 78 0.10 -0.76 -9.04
C TYR A 78 1.18 -0.76 -7.94
N TYR A 79 1.55 0.40 -7.39
CA TYR A 79 2.51 0.45 -6.27
C TYR A 79 1.92 -0.19 -5.01
N ASP A 80 0.63 0.02 -4.77
CA ASP A 80 -0.08 -0.57 -3.63
C ASP A 80 -0.16 -2.08 -3.73
N GLU A 81 -0.39 -2.63 -4.94
CA GLU A 81 -0.35 -4.07 -5.18
C GLU A 81 1.01 -4.66 -4.81
N ILE A 82 2.12 -4.02 -5.21
CA ILE A 82 3.48 -4.50 -4.89
C ILE A 82 3.77 -4.41 -3.39
N ILE A 83 3.30 -3.36 -2.71
CA ILE A 83 3.47 -3.20 -1.27
C ILE A 83 2.66 -4.27 -0.52
N GLU A 84 1.43 -4.55 -0.95
CA GLU A 84 0.59 -5.59 -0.36
C GLU A 84 1.18 -6.99 -0.59
N GLU A 85 1.68 -7.28 -1.80
CA GLU A 85 2.35 -8.53 -2.14
C GLU A 85 3.55 -8.79 -1.21
N ALA A 86 4.37 -7.77 -0.95
CA ALA A 86 5.55 -7.88 -0.10
C ALA A 86 5.25 -8.04 1.41
N ASN A 87 4.01 -7.78 1.82
CA ASN A 87 3.56 -7.88 3.21
C ASN A 87 2.62 -9.07 3.47
N SER A 88 2.21 -9.80 2.42
CA SER A 88 1.49 -11.08 2.53
C SER A 88 2.42 -12.24 2.87
#